data_AF-A0A938W2V2-F1
#
_entry.id   AF-A0A938W2V2-F1
#
_cell.length_a   1.000
_cell.length_b   1.000
_cell.length_c   1.000
_cell.angle_alpha   90.00
_cell.angle_beta   90.00
_cell.angle_gamma   90.00
#
_symmetry.space_group_name_H-M   'P 1'
#
loop_
_entity.id
_entity.type
_entity.pdbx_description
1 polymer ?
#
loop_
_entity_poly.entity_id
_entity_poly.type
_entity_poly.pdbx_seq_one_letter_code
_entity_poly.pdbx_strand_id
1 'polypeptide(L)'
;MYNVGDCARAAIAVVGGGTIPGRQPTVGSKRWMMLTGTLTQRMGLLVERGVFESEESLATSAYRSLLTLQPALKLEIALSLYQGEEISLGRAAEMAGVSREQMKEVLAARGIERKYPQRSQEQVDRDVRLLLERR
;
A
#
# COMPACT_ATOMS: atom_id res chain seq x y z
N MET A 1 17.02 -9.74 -17.54
CA MET A 1 15.70 -9.22 -17.96
C MET A 1 14.64 -10.03 -17.26
N TYR A 2 14.00 -9.48 -16.23
CA TYR A 2 12.87 -10.13 -15.55
C TYR A 2 11.57 -9.64 -16.21
N ASN A 3 10.75 -10.60 -16.63
CA ASN A 3 9.52 -10.41 -17.40
C ASN A 3 8.36 -10.06 -16.45
N VAL A 4 7.75 -8.88 -16.63
CA VAL A 4 6.69 -8.30 -15.77
C VAL A 4 5.29 -8.75 -16.23
N GLY A 5 5.20 -9.97 -16.80
CA GLY A 5 4.05 -10.41 -17.57
C GLY A 5 2.98 -11.24 -16.84
N ASP A 6 2.97 -11.33 -15.51
CA ASP A 6 2.10 -12.32 -14.81
C ASP A 6 1.53 -11.85 -13.45
N CYS A 7 1.06 -10.60 -13.34
CA CYS A 7 0.34 -10.14 -12.13
C CYS A 7 -1.18 -10.01 -12.29
N ALA A 8 -1.74 -10.29 -13.47
CA ALA A 8 -3.15 -10.02 -13.76
C ALA A 8 -3.99 -11.31 -13.90
N ARG A 9 -4.13 -12.11 -12.84
CA ARG A 9 -5.24 -13.07 -12.70
C ARG A 9 -5.61 -13.35 -11.24
N ALA A 10 -6.52 -12.54 -10.71
CA ALA A 10 -7.55 -12.92 -9.72
C ALA A 10 -8.47 -11.69 -9.50
N ALA A 11 -9.42 -11.46 -10.41
CA ALA A 11 -10.81 -11.88 -10.23
C ALA A 11 -11.46 -11.33 -8.95
N ILE A 12 -12.00 -10.11 -9.04
CA ILE A 12 -13.05 -9.61 -8.17
C ILE A 12 -14.36 -10.30 -8.59
N ALA A 13 -14.93 -11.09 -7.69
CA ALA A 13 -16.32 -11.53 -7.76
C ALA A 13 -16.92 -11.39 -6.35
N VAL A 14 -17.61 -10.28 -6.12
CA VAL A 14 -18.46 -10.08 -4.94
C VAL A 14 -19.91 -10.21 -5.41
N VAL A 15 -20.51 -11.38 -5.24
CA VAL A 15 -21.96 -11.56 -5.07
C VAL A 15 -22.17 -12.80 -4.22
N GLY A 16 -22.91 -12.66 -3.11
CA GLY A 16 -23.45 -13.78 -2.35
C GLY A 16 -22.88 -13.89 -0.94
N GLY A 17 -23.72 -13.58 0.05
CA GLY A 17 -23.39 -13.69 1.46
C GLY A 17 -22.88 -15.07 1.84
N GLY A 18 -21.75 -15.09 2.54
CA GLY A 18 -21.17 -16.27 3.14
C GLY A 18 -19.99 -15.80 3.99
N THR A 19 -20.16 -15.85 5.30
CA THR A 19 -19.02 -15.79 6.23
C THR A 19 -17.99 -16.82 5.77
N ILE A 20 -16.73 -16.43 5.60
CA ILE A 20 -15.62 -17.40 5.52
C ILE A 20 -14.97 -17.43 6.90
N PRO A 21 -15.47 -18.25 7.85
CA PRO A 21 -14.68 -18.60 9.02
C PRO A 21 -13.60 -19.60 8.56
N GLY A 22 -12.36 -19.38 8.97
CA GLY A 22 -11.37 -20.46 8.97
C GLY A 22 -10.31 -20.46 7.86
N ARG A 23 -9.85 -19.31 7.36
CA ARG A 23 -8.53 -19.27 6.70
C ARG A 23 -7.41 -19.28 7.75
N GLN A 24 -7.26 -20.42 8.43
CA GLN A 24 -5.98 -20.78 9.06
C GLN A 24 -4.98 -21.08 7.93
N PRO A 25 -3.79 -20.48 7.88
CA PRO A 25 -2.77 -20.90 6.95
C PRO A 25 -2.39 -22.36 7.26
N THR A 26 -2.39 -23.22 6.24
CA THR A 26 -2.15 -24.65 6.38
C THR A 26 -0.75 -24.90 6.95
N VAL A 27 -0.73 -25.41 8.19
CA VAL A 27 0.42 -25.99 8.87
C VAL A 27 1.06 -27.05 7.96
N GLY A 28 2.30 -26.80 7.53
CA GLY A 28 2.97 -27.71 6.60
C GLY A 28 4.42 -27.42 6.23
N SER A 29 5.14 -26.54 6.95
CA SER A 29 6.60 -26.45 6.77
C SER A 29 7.30 -26.03 8.06
N LYS A 30 7.87 -26.99 8.79
CA LYS A 30 8.55 -26.75 10.09
C LYS A 30 9.70 -25.72 10.02
N ARG A 31 10.11 -25.35 8.81
CA ARG A 31 11.20 -24.41 8.51
C ARG A 31 10.86 -22.94 8.78
N TRP A 32 9.59 -22.53 8.67
CA TRP A 32 9.17 -21.16 9.01
C TRP A 32 8.97 -20.95 10.52
N MET A 33 8.67 -22.01 11.27
CA MET A 33 8.50 -21.96 12.73
C MET A 33 9.81 -21.80 13.52
N MET A 34 10.94 -22.25 12.94
CA MET A 34 12.27 -22.15 13.56
C MET A 34 12.91 -20.76 13.41
N LEU A 35 12.65 -20.06 12.31
CA LEU A 35 13.20 -18.72 12.05
C LEU A 35 12.46 -17.61 12.80
N THR A 36 11.17 -17.81 13.11
CA THR A 36 10.39 -16.88 13.94
C THR A 36 10.65 -17.06 15.43
N GLY A 37 10.98 -18.28 15.88
CA GLY A 37 11.21 -18.57 17.30
C GLY A 37 12.29 -17.68 17.94
N THR A 38 13.44 -17.49 17.28
CA THR A 38 14.52 -16.68 17.85
C THR A 38 14.24 -15.18 17.84
N LEU A 39 13.49 -14.67 16.85
CA LEU A 39 13.18 -13.24 16.77
C LEU A 39 12.07 -12.88 17.76
N THR A 40 10.99 -13.65 17.78
CA THR A 40 9.90 -13.48 18.74
C THR A 40 10.41 -13.61 20.18
N GLN A 41 11.27 -14.59 20.46
CA GLN A 41 11.92 -14.71 21.77
C GLN A 41 12.72 -13.45 22.15
N ARG A 42 13.50 -12.90 21.22
CA ARG A 42 14.30 -11.69 21.48
C ARG A 42 13.45 -10.43 21.61
N MET A 43 12.33 -10.34 20.89
CA MET A 43 11.35 -9.26 21.06
C MET A 43 10.68 -9.35 22.43
N GLY A 44 10.27 -10.55 22.86
CA GLY A 44 9.71 -10.80 24.19
C GLY A 44 10.63 -10.34 25.31
N LEU A 45 11.94 -10.61 25.22
CA LEU A 45 12.93 -10.13 26.20
C LEU A 45 12.97 -8.59 26.34
N LEU A 46 12.69 -7.84 25.27
CA LEU A 46 12.65 -6.37 25.31
C LEU A 46 11.38 -5.84 25.98
N VAL A 47 10.27 -6.56 25.82
CA VAL A 47 9.00 -6.26 26.49
C VAL A 47 9.07 -6.63 27.98
N GLU A 48 9.61 -7.81 28.31
CA GLU A 48 9.81 -8.27 29.69
C GLU A 48 10.69 -7.31 30.50
N ARG A 49 11.70 -6.71 29.86
CA ARG A 49 12.56 -5.69 30.49
C ARG A 49 11.91 -4.31 30.59
N GLY A 50 10.67 -4.15 30.13
CA GLY A 50 9.95 -2.88 30.17
C GLY A 50 10.49 -1.81 29.22
N VAL A 51 11.31 -2.19 28.22
CA VAL A 51 11.81 -1.23 27.21
C VAL A 51 10.70 -0.83 26.24
N PHE A 52 9.78 -1.76 25.96
CA PHE A 52 8.58 -1.54 25.18
C PHE A 52 7.36 -2.09 25.91
N GLU A 53 6.20 -1.44 25.72
CA GLU A 53 4.93 -1.82 26.35
C GLU A 53 4.37 -3.14 25.81
N SER A 54 4.60 -3.42 24.53
CA SER A 54 4.11 -4.61 23.84
C SER A 54 4.97 -4.94 22.61
N GLU A 55 4.84 -6.16 22.12
CA GLU A 55 5.47 -6.57 20.85
C GLU A 55 4.96 -5.73 19.67
N GLU A 56 3.69 -5.30 19.69
CA GLU A 56 3.08 -4.43 18.67
C GLU A 56 3.71 -3.03 18.67
N SER A 57 3.93 -2.45 19.86
CA SER A 57 4.61 -1.16 20.01
C SER A 57 6.05 -1.24 19.49
N LEU A 58 6.76 -2.31 19.84
CA LEU A 58 8.10 -2.61 19.35
C LEU A 58 8.12 -2.76 17.82
N ALA A 59 7.23 -3.57 17.26
CA ALA A 59 7.14 -3.80 15.82
C ALA A 59 6.81 -2.50 15.06
N THR A 60 5.90 -1.68 15.59
CA THR A 60 5.56 -0.37 15.03
C THR A 60 6.77 0.57 15.04
N SER A 61 7.51 0.59 16.15
CA SER A 61 8.72 1.41 16.27
C SER A 61 9.82 0.96 15.31
N ALA A 62 10.04 -0.36 15.20
CA ALA A 62 11.00 -0.94 14.27
C ALA A 62 10.62 -0.65 12.82
N TYR A 63 9.34 -0.79 12.46
CA TYR A 63 8.82 -0.46 11.14
C TYR A 63 9.01 1.01 10.79
N ARG A 64 8.67 1.93 11.69
CA ARG A 64 8.90 3.38 11.51
C ARG A 64 10.39 3.70 11.34
N SER A 65 11.24 3.06 12.13
CA SER A 65 12.69 3.22 12.06
C SER A 65 13.23 2.72 10.71
N LEU A 66 12.77 1.56 10.25
CA LEU A 66 13.13 1.00 8.94
C LEU A 66 12.75 1.94 7.81
N LEU A 67 11.52 2.46 7.80
CA LEU A 67 11.07 3.40 6.76
C LEU A 67 11.81 4.74 6.82
N THR A 68 12.32 5.13 7.99
CA THR A 68 13.14 6.33 8.14
C THR A 68 14.53 6.12 7.55
N LEU A 69 15.14 4.95 7.78
CA LEU A 69 16.45 4.58 7.23
C LEU A 69 16.39 4.28 5.73
N GLN A 70 15.27 3.75 5.24
CA GLN A 70 15.07 3.41 3.83
C GLN A 70 13.81 4.08 3.26
N PRO A 71 13.88 5.38 2.93
CA PRO A 71 12.75 6.12 2.34
C PRO A 71 12.23 5.51 1.04
N ALA A 72 13.07 4.79 0.28
CA ALA A 72 12.66 4.07 -0.92
C ALA A 72 11.52 3.08 -0.65
N LEU A 73 11.47 2.46 0.54
CA LEU A 73 10.38 1.57 0.93
C LEU A 73 9.04 2.30 1.07
N LYS A 74 9.05 3.58 1.52
CA LYS A 74 7.83 4.41 1.56
C LYS A 74 7.26 4.60 0.16
N LEU A 75 8.14 4.78 -0.83
CA LEU A 75 7.73 4.92 -2.23
C LEU A 75 7.06 3.65 -2.76
N GLU A 76 7.66 2.48 -2.51
CA GLU A 76 7.09 1.20 -2.95
C GLU A 76 5.73 0.91 -2.31
N ILE A 77 5.56 1.22 -1.02
CA ILE A 77 4.28 1.10 -0.32
C ILE A 77 3.25 2.07 -0.92
N ALA A 78 3.62 3.34 -1.13
CA ALA A 78 2.74 4.34 -1.71
C ALA A 78 2.28 3.96 -3.13
N LEU A 79 3.17 3.41 -3.95
CA LEU A 79 2.85 2.94 -5.29
C LEU A 79 1.91 1.74 -5.27
N SER A 80 2.16 0.79 -4.38
CA SER A 80 1.32 -0.42 -4.23
C SER A 80 -0.11 -0.04 -3.81
N LEU A 81 -0.24 0.87 -2.85
CA LEU A 81 -1.54 1.38 -2.40
C LEU A 81 -2.25 2.23 -3.47
N TYR A 82 -1.51 3.02 -4.25
CA TYR A 82 -2.09 3.79 -5.35
C TYR A 82 -2.60 2.88 -6.47
N GLN A 83 -1.83 1.85 -6.86
CA GLN A 83 -2.23 0.88 -7.88
C GLN A 83 -3.48 0.10 -7.47
N GLY A 84 -3.59 -0.23 -6.17
CA GLY A 84 -4.77 -0.87 -5.59
C GLY A 84 -5.97 0.06 -5.40
N GLU A 85 -5.89 1.33 -5.80
CA GLU A 85 -6.93 2.36 -5.62
C GLU A 85 -7.31 2.64 -4.14
N GLU A 86 -6.49 2.20 -3.20
CA GLU A 86 -6.71 2.41 -1.76
C GLU A 86 -6.44 3.87 -1.35
N ILE A 87 -5.58 4.55 -2.09
CA ILE A 87 -5.20 5.95 -1.84
C ILE A 87 -5.15 6.79 -3.11
N SER A 88 -5.41 8.09 -2.98
CA SER A 88 -5.26 9.05 -4.06
C SER A 88 -3.78 9.33 -4.39
N LEU A 89 -3.51 9.87 -5.59
CA LEU A 89 -2.17 10.32 -6.00
C LEU A 89 -1.54 11.30 -4.99
N GLY A 90 -2.34 12.23 -4.46
CA GLY A 90 -1.87 13.20 -3.47
C GLY A 90 -1.44 12.53 -2.17
N ARG A 91 -2.22 11.54 -1.71
CA ARG A 91 -1.89 10.78 -0.50
C ARG A 91 -0.68 9.88 -0.70
N ALA A 92 -0.52 9.31 -1.88
CA ALA A 92 0.67 8.55 -2.24
C ALA A 92 1.93 9.44 -2.22
N ALA A 93 1.86 10.64 -2.79
CA ALA A 93 2.97 11.60 -2.81
C ALA A 93 3.39 12.01 -1.38
N GLU A 94 2.42 12.32 -0.52
CA GLU A 94 2.66 12.63 0.88
C GLU A 94 3.34 11.46 1.62
N MET A 95 2.83 10.24 1.45
CA MET A 95 3.40 9.05 2.09
C MET A 95 4.84 8.78 1.65
N ALA A 96 5.12 8.97 0.36
CA ALA A 96 6.46 8.81 -0.19
C ALA A 96 7.40 9.98 0.13
N GLY A 97 6.89 11.10 0.67
CA GLY A 97 7.68 12.29 0.98
C GLY A 97 8.16 13.04 -0.27
N VAL A 98 7.37 13.02 -1.35
CA VAL A 98 7.68 13.68 -2.62
C VAL A 98 6.57 14.63 -3.04
N SER A 99 6.86 15.55 -3.95
CA SER A 99 5.83 16.39 -4.55
C SER A 99 4.88 15.57 -5.45
N ARG A 100 3.69 16.09 -5.71
CA ARG A 100 2.72 15.45 -6.63
C ARG A 100 3.29 15.33 -8.03
N GLU A 101 4.10 16.29 -8.45
CA GLU A 101 4.80 16.36 -9.73
C GLU A 101 5.87 15.26 -9.83
N GLN A 102 6.68 15.07 -8.80
CA GLN A 102 7.64 13.96 -8.74
C GLN A 102 6.93 12.60 -8.72
N MET A 103 5.83 12.46 -7.97
CA MET A 103 5.07 11.21 -7.97
C MET A 103 4.51 10.88 -9.36
N LYS A 104 4.05 11.89 -10.11
CA LYS A 104 3.62 11.76 -11.51
C LYS A 104 4.75 11.21 -12.39
N GLU A 105 5.97 11.73 -12.26
CA GLU A 105 7.15 11.25 -12.99
C GLU A 105 7.49 9.81 -12.62
N VAL A 106 7.45 9.49 -11.33
CA VAL A 106 7.70 8.13 -10.83
C VAL A 106 6.72 7.12 -11.42
N LEU A 107 5.42 7.45 -11.45
CA LEU A 107 4.40 6.60 -12.05
C LEU A 107 4.68 6.38 -13.55
N ALA A 108 5.02 7.44 -14.27
CA ALA A 108 5.35 7.35 -15.69
C ALA A 108 6.59 6.49 -15.95
N ALA A 109 7.64 6.67 -15.15
CA ALA A 109 8.88 5.88 -15.26
C ALA A 109 8.67 4.39 -14.98
N ARG A 110 7.69 4.04 -14.15
CA ARG A 110 7.30 2.65 -13.84
C ARG A 110 6.18 2.11 -14.74
N GLY A 111 5.71 2.88 -15.74
CA GLY A 111 4.64 2.46 -16.65
C GLY A 111 3.27 2.31 -15.98
N ILE A 112 3.04 2.99 -14.86
CA ILE A 112 1.80 2.91 -14.10
C ILE A 112 0.81 3.94 -14.67
N GLU A 113 -0.28 3.45 -15.25
CA GLU A 113 -1.32 4.32 -15.80
C GLU A 113 -2.01 5.14 -14.71
N ARG A 114 -2.22 6.42 -15.00
CA ARG A 114 -2.96 7.30 -14.11
C ARG A 114 -4.44 7.09 -14.34
N LYS A 115 -5.13 6.59 -13.32
CA LYS A 115 -6.59 6.53 -13.33
C LYS A 115 -7.16 7.92 -13.08
N TYR A 116 -7.83 8.45 -14.09
CA TYR A 116 -8.65 9.66 -13.95
C TYR A 116 -10.10 9.23 -13.76
N PRO A 117 -10.85 9.86 -12.84
CA PRO A 117 -12.29 9.67 -12.80
C PRO A 117 -12.85 10.08 -14.16
N GLN A 118 -13.48 9.14 -14.87
CA GLN A 118 -14.15 9.44 -16.13
C GLN A 118 -15.31 10.38 -15.82
N ARG A 119 -15.29 11.58 -16.41
CA ARG A 119 -16.41 12.51 -16.36
C ARG A 119 -17.28 12.31 -17.59
N SER A 120 -18.59 12.42 -17.42
CA SER A 120 -19.51 12.37 -18.55
C SER A 120 -19.35 13.62 -19.41
N GLN A 121 -19.64 13.51 -20.71
CA GLN A 121 -19.57 14.65 -21.63
C GLN A 121 -20.47 15.80 -21.13
N GLU A 122 -21.64 15.48 -20.56
CA GLU A 122 -22.60 16.45 -20.02
C GLU A 122 -22.07 17.18 -18.77
N GLN A 123 -21.22 16.53 -17.97
CA GLN A 123 -20.55 17.20 -16.84
C GLN A 123 -19.50 18.18 -17.36
N VAL A 124 -18.70 17.76 -18.35
CA VAL A 124 -17.69 18.62 -18.98
C VAL A 124 -18.36 19.84 -19.63
N ASP A 125 -19.42 19.63 -20.42
CA ASP A 125 -20.13 20.71 -21.12
C ASP A 125 -20.79 21.70 -20.15
N ARG A 126 -21.31 21.20 -19.01
CA ARG A 126 -21.83 22.08 -17.93
C ARG A 126 -20.73 22.92 -17.31
N ASP A 127 -19.61 22.31 -16.94
CA ASP A 127 -18.49 23.01 -16.31
C ASP A 127 -17.94 24.10 -17.24
N VAL A 128 -17.79 23.78 -18.54
CA VAL A 128 -17.37 24.75 -19.57
C VAL A 128 -18.36 25.90 -19.69
N ARG A 129 -19.67 25.62 -19.72
CA ARG A 129 -20.71 26.65 -19.79
C ARG A 129 -20.64 27.62 -18.60
N LEU A 130 -20.50 27.10 -17.37
CA LEU A 130 -20.40 27.91 -16.15
C LEU A 130 -19.16 28.80 -16.13
N LEU A 131 -18.04 28.36 -16.72
CA LEU A 131 -16.82 29.16 -16.83
C LEU A 131 -16.96 30.30 -17.83
N LEU A 132 -17.69 30.09 -18.92
CA LEU A 132 -17.91 31.09 -19.96
C LEU A 132 -18.94 32.16 -19.56
N GLU A 133 -19.94 31.80 -18.75
CA GLU A 133 -20.96 32.73 -18.22
C GLU A 133 -20.42 33.67 -17.12
N ARG A 134 -19.23 33.40 -16.59
CA ARG A 134 -18.58 34.18 -15.52
C ARG A 134 -17.73 35.37 -16.02
N ARG A 135 -17.84 35.71 -17.31
CA ARG A 135 -17.10 36.78 -18.00
C ARG A 135 -18.03 37.89 -18.46
#